data_AF-I4B937-F1
#
_entry.id   AF-I4B937-F1
#
_cell.length_a   1.000
_cell.length_b   1.000
_cell.length_c   1.000
_cell.angle_alpha   90.00
_cell.angle_beta   90.00
_cell.angle_gamma   90.00
#
_symmetry.space_group_name_H-M   'P 1'
#
loop_
_entity.id
_entity.type
_entity.pdbx_description
1 polymer ?
#
loop_
_entity_poly.entity_id
_entity_poly.type
_entity_poly.pdbx_seq_one_letter_code
_entity_poly.pdbx_strand_id
1 'polypeptide(L)'
;MAGLAAAFDLFRGGLFAEAKAAAQQILADEPQNIWAYYLAAISAAFEPDLKEFENYLAEFEAALLHTPGRPHETDAPLYLHYLKAWHALLARDVEKALWHYLQIADQPEGWLARSLIKKFRKVKEITNPAFHAADYVVLPATLPPPKRPLPAKSPLPAILPQKESTGWQYAKPRQLKLPQIRLAAFSWWRLMIALAFMSVATTGYFYHRYRSARAAEPQVPQLQVADSAAVMPVVDPAKILYRYKTREAIIADFDRAKANLKANKVNQTRYLLLRLLHSNADFQTREKSRLFVGFIPEPDFAAFNDNLRLKDLFEDIRLRRDSLVVIGGELRDAIAEGKGMLYQFIANENGEEYRIHAYRSEIVKEETRSETQGKRTVQVYGRFKGLVGAQQAIYVEALRVWR
;
A
#
# COMPACT_ATOMS: atom_id res chain seq x y z
N MET A 1 33.46 0.51 27.99
CA MET A 1 32.22 -0.15 28.53
C MET A 1 31.40 0.74 29.49
N ALA A 2 31.93 1.28 30.60
CA ALA A 2 31.16 2.14 31.53
C ALA A 2 30.72 3.50 30.93
N GLY A 3 31.55 4.05 30.02
CA GLY A 3 31.23 5.29 29.30
C GLY A 3 30.03 5.16 28.34
N LEU A 4 29.83 4.00 27.72
CA LEU A 4 28.75 3.78 26.75
C LEU A 4 27.38 3.77 27.44
N ALA A 5 27.25 3.08 28.58
CA ALA A 5 26.01 3.08 29.35
C ALA A 5 25.63 4.50 29.82
N ALA A 6 26.61 5.26 30.32
CA ALA A 6 26.42 6.66 30.71
C ALA A 6 25.99 7.55 29.52
N ALA A 7 26.57 7.33 28.33
CA ALA A 7 26.21 8.05 27.11
C ALA A 7 24.77 7.73 26.65
N PHE A 8 24.33 6.47 26.78
CA PHE A 8 22.93 6.10 26.54
C PHE A 8 21.97 6.68 27.59
N ASP A 9 22.41 6.83 28.84
CA ASP A 9 21.61 7.47 29.88
C ASP A 9 21.46 8.99 29.65
N LEU A 10 22.49 9.67 29.12
CA LEU A 10 22.38 11.05 28.63
C LEU A 10 21.35 11.17 27.51
N PHE A 11 21.36 10.23 26.56
CA PHE A 11 20.37 10.20 25.48
C PHE A 11 18.95 10.01 26.01
N ARG A 12 18.75 9.08 26.96
CA ARG A 12 17.46 8.85 27.63
C ARG A 12 16.99 10.07 28.43
N GLY A 13 17.93 10.88 28.92
CA GLY A 13 17.66 12.16 29.58
C GLY A 13 17.30 13.31 28.63
N GLY A 14 17.31 13.09 27.32
CA GLY A 14 17.01 14.11 26.31
C GLY A 14 18.19 15.05 25.98
N LEU A 15 19.40 14.72 26.46
CA LEU A 15 20.62 15.49 26.22
C LEU A 15 21.35 14.95 24.98
N PHE A 16 20.75 15.14 23.80
CA PHE A 16 21.20 14.51 22.54
C PHE A 16 22.60 14.96 22.10
N ALA A 17 22.91 16.26 22.21
CA ALA A 17 24.22 16.79 21.83
C ALA A 17 25.34 16.26 22.77
N GLU A 18 25.04 16.11 24.06
CA GLU A 18 25.99 15.58 25.04
C GLU A 18 26.19 14.08 24.87
N ALA A 19 25.12 13.34 24.57
CA ALA A 19 25.19 11.92 24.24
C ALA A 19 26.01 11.67 22.96
N LYS A 20 25.86 12.52 21.95
CA LYS A 20 26.65 12.50 20.71
C LYS A 20 28.13 12.78 20.98
N ALA A 21 28.43 13.82 21.75
CA ALA A 21 29.81 14.15 22.12
C ALA A 21 30.47 13.01 22.90
N ALA A 22 29.74 12.39 23.83
CA ALA A 22 30.21 11.21 24.57
C ALA A 22 30.42 10.00 23.64
N ALA A 23 29.53 9.79 22.65
CA ALA A 23 29.71 8.74 21.65
C ALA A 23 30.95 8.97 20.78
N GLN A 24 31.21 10.20 20.35
CA GLN A 24 32.40 10.57 19.57
C GLN A 24 33.70 10.36 20.36
N GLN A 25 33.71 10.69 21.65
CA GLN A 25 34.85 10.42 22.53
C GLN A 25 35.12 8.90 22.63
N ILE A 26 34.06 8.10 22.77
CA ILE A 26 34.20 6.63 22.80
C ILE A 26 34.71 6.11 21.46
N LEU A 27 34.31 6.68 20.32
CA LEU A 27 34.81 6.29 19.00
C LEU A 27 36.28 6.68 18.78
N ALA A 28 36.73 7.78 19.37
CA ALA A 28 38.14 8.18 19.34
C ALA A 28 39.03 7.18 20.10
N ASP A 29 38.53 6.63 21.21
CA ASP A 29 39.24 5.66 22.04
C ASP A 29 39.07 4.20 21.54
N GLU A 30 37.88 3.85 21.06
CA GLU A 30 37.48 2.51 20.61
C GLU A 30 36.76 2.60 19.23
N PRO A 31 37.49 2.71 18.10
CA PRO A 31 36.89 2.92 16.77
C PRO A 31 36.12 1.72 16.23
N GLN A 32 36.19 0.56 16.91
CA GLN A 32 35.45 -0.67 16.57
C GLN A 32 34.11 -0.78 17.31
N ASN A 33 33.74 0.20 18.15
CA ASN A 33 32.55 0.10 18.99
C ASN A 33 31.25 0.39 18.21
N ILE A 34 30.58 -0.67 17.77
CA ILE A 34 29.35 -0.64 16.97
C ILE A 34 28.23 0.17 17.65
N TRP A 35 28.08 0.06 18.98
CA TRP A 35 27.04 0.76 19.72
C TRP A 35 27.31 2.26 19.89
N ALA A 36 28.57 2.69 19.79
CA ALA A 36 28.91 4.11 19.80
C ALA A 36 28.54 4.78 18.47
N TYR A 37 28.75 4.11 17.33
CA TYR A 37 28.22 4.57 16.03
C TYR A 37 26.70 4.62 16.03
N TYR A 38 26.04 3.62 16.62
CA TYR A 38 24.58 3.61 16.77
C TYR A 38 24.07 4.81 17.57
N LEU A 39 24.68 5.08 18.73
CA LEU A 39 24.32 6.20 19.59
C LEU A 39 24.57 7.56 18.91
N ALA A 40 25.67 7.70 18.17
CA ALA A 40 25.96 8.90 17.39
C ALA A 40 24.92 9.12 16.27
N ALA A 41 24.54 8.06 15.55
CA ALA A 41 23.52 8.12 14.51
C ALA A 41 22.15 8.50 15.09
N ILE A 42 21.70 7.87 16.19
CA ILE A 42 20.42 8.27 16.79
C ILE A 42 20.50 9.70 17.34
N SER A 43 21.59 10.09 18.01
CA SER A 43 21.68 11.45 18.54
C SER A 43 21.62 12.50 17.43
N ALA A 44 22.25 12.24 16.28
CA ALA A 44 22.13 13.06 15.09
C ALA A 44 20.71 13.05 14.47
N ALA A 45 19.96 11.96 14.61
CA ALA A 45 18.56 11.87 14.15
C ALA A 45 17.61 12.86 14.86
N PHE A 46 17.93 13.25 16.08
CA PHE A 46 17.16 14.23 16.87
C PHE A 46 17.69 15.68 16.71
N GLU A 47 18.80 15.85 16.00
CA GLU A 47 19.33 17.15 15.61
C GLU A 47 18.89 17.51 14.18
N PRO A 48 18.82 18.80 13.80
CA PRO A 48 18.39 19.22 12.47
C PRO A 48 19.38 18.88 11.34
N ASP A 49 20.50 18.20 11.61
CA ASP A 49 21.54 17.89 10.63
C ASP A 49 21.46 16.44 10.11
N LEU A 50 20.78 16.29 8.98
CA LEU A 50 20.61 15.00 8.29
C LEU A 50 21.90 14.47 7.66
N LYS A 51 22.89 15.31 7.36
CA LYS A 51 24.13 14.86 6.70
C LYS A 51 25.03 14.09 7.65
N GLU A 52 25.09 14.52 8.90
CA GLU A 52 25.85 13.83 9.93
C GLU A 52 25.21 12.48 10.28
N PHE A 53 23.88 12.40 10.28
CA PHE A 53 23.16 11.13 10.42
C PHE A 53 23.54 10.12 9.32
N GLU A 54 23.58 10.55 8.06
CA GLU A 54 23.93 9.68 6.93
C GLU A 54 25.36 9.14 7.02
N ASN A 55 26.31 9.99 7.44
CA ASN A 55 27.70 9.59 7.66
C ASN A 55 27.81 8.52 8.75
N TYR A 56 27.19 8.74 9.91
CA TYR A 56 27.23 7.76 11.01
C TYR A 56 26.46 6.47 10.69
N LEU A 57 25.40 6.54 9.87
CA LEU A 57 24.70 5.35 9.39
C LEU A 57 25.58 4.50 8.46
N ALA A 58 26.34 5.14 7.57
CA ALA A 58 27.28 4.46 6.67
C ALA A 58 28.44 3.83 7.45
N GLU A 59 28.97 4.53 8.46
CA GLU A 59 30.04 4.02 9.34
C GLU A 59 29.54 2.87 10.21
N PHE A 60 28.32 2.93 10.72
CA PHE A 60 27.67 1.84 11.46
C PHE A 60 27.49 0.58 10.58
N GLU A 61 27.08 0.75 9.32
CA GLU A 61 26.98 -0.35 8.36
C GLU A 61 28.34 -0.97 8.03
N ALA A 62 29.38 -0.14 7.85
CA ALA A 62 30.75 -0.62 7.63
C ALA A 62 31.30 -1.37 8.85
N ALA A 63 31.06 -0.87 10.07
CA ALA A 63 31.48 -1.50 11.31
C ALA A 63 30.81 -2.88 11.53
N LEU A 64 29.55 -3.02 11.12
CA LEU A 64 28.81 -4.28 11.15
C LEU A 64 29.37 -5.33 10.17
N LEU A 65 29.81 -4.91 8.99
CA LEU A 65 30.40 -5.82 7.98
C LEU A 65 31.79 -6.34 8.38
N HIS A 66 32.55 -5.57 9.16
CA HIS A 66 33.92 -5.91 9.56
C HIS A 66 34.04 -6.64 10.90
N THR A 67 32.93 -6.89 11.61
CA THR A 67 32.94 -7.54 12.93
C THR A 67 32.14 -8.85 12.94
N PRO A 68 32.66 -9.95 12.34
CA PRO A 68 32.00 -11.24 12.42
C PRO A 68 32.27 -11.93 13.77
N GLY A 69 31.22 -12.14 14.58
CA GLY A 69 31.21 -13.26 15.54
C GLY A 69 31.34 -12.95 17.04
N ARG A 70 30.80 -11.84 17.57
CA ARG A 70 30.58 -11.72 19.03
C ARG A 70 29.12 -12.07 19.41
N PRO A 71 28.91 -12.97 20.39
CA PRO A 71 27.57 -13.48 20.76
C PRO A 71 26.65 -12.46 21.47
N HIS A 72 27.13 -11.25 21.78
CA HIS A 72 26.32 -10.15 22.32
C HIS A 72 25.97 -9.07 21.28
N GLU A 73 26.37 -9.24 20.02
CA GLU A 73 26.13 -8.30 18.91
C GLU A 73 25.08 -8.83 17.90
N THR A 74 24.41 -9.94 18.23
CA THR A 74 23.42 -10.60 17.36
C THR A 74 22.23 -9.73 16.96
N ASP A 75 21.89 -8.70 17.76
CA ASP A 75 20.74 -7.82 17.50
C ASP A 75 21.14 -6.52 16.79
N ALA A 76 22.43 -6.19 16.68
CA ALA A 76 22.93 -5.01 15.99
C ALA A 76 22.42 -4.84 14.53
N PRO A 77 22.26 -5.90 13.70
CA PRO A 77 21.63 -5.79 12.39
C PRO A 77 20.14 -5.37 12.45
N LEU A 78 19.42 -5.67 13.53
CA LEU A 78 18.03 -5.23 13.70
C LEU A 78 17.94 -3.72 13.92
N TYR A 79 18.85 -3.16 14.70
CA TYR A 79 18.92 -1.72 14.96
C TYR A 79 19.32 -0.91 13.72
N LEU A 80 20.15 -1.47 12.83
CA LEU A 80 20.46 -0.90 11.52
C LEU A 80 19.19 -0.78 10.66
N HIS A 81 18.36 -1.82 10.63
CA HIS A 81 17.10 -1.79 9.88
C HIS A 81 16.13 -0.74 10.42
N TYR A 82 16.05 -0.52 11.73
CA TYR A 82 15.24 0.59 12.29
C TYR A 82 15.73 1.96 11.80
N LEU A 83 17.05 2.21 11.79
CA LEU A 83 17.60 3.49 11.33
C LEU A 83 17.41 3.70 9.82
N LYS A 84 17.64 2.67 9.01
CA LYS A 84 17.39 2.73 7.56
C LYS A 84 15.91 2.90 7.24
N ALA A 85 15.02 2.29 8.03
CA ALA A 85 13.58 2.50 7.88
C ALA A 85 13.20 3.96 8.15
N TRP A 86 13.72 4.55 9.23
CA TRP A 86 13.46 5.95 9.57
C TRP A 86 14.04 6.93 8.54
N HIS A 87 15.25 6.68 8.03
CA HIS A 87 15.84 7.46 6.91
C HIS A 87 14.95 7.43 5.66
N ALA A 88 14.44 6.25 5.29
CA ALA A 88 13.51 6.12 4.18
C ALA A 88 12.19 6.89 4.42
N LEU A 89 11.68 6.92 5.66
CA LEU A 89 10.51 7.73 6.01
C LEU A 89 10.79 9.24 5.85
N LEU A 90 11.97 9.72 6.23
CA LEU A 90 12.37 11.11 6.02
C LEU A 90 12.41 11.48 4.53
N ALA A 91 12.86 10.56 3.69
CA ALA A 91 12.84 10.69 2.23
C ALA A 91 11.42 10.56 1.62
N ARG A 92 10.39 10.38 2.45
CA ARG A 92 8.99 10.08 2.06
C ARG A 92 8.84 8.79 1.24
N ASP A 93 9.81 7.89 1.34
CA ASP A 93 9.80 6.57 0.73
C ASP A 93 9.23 5.55 1.73
N VAL A 94 7.90 5.53 1.81
CA VAL A 94 7.16 4.64 2.71
C VAL A 94 7.39 3.17 2.36
N GLU A 95 7.66 2.86 1.09
CA GLU A 95 7.87 1.49 0.61
C GLU A 95 9.20 0.94 1.11
N LYS A 96 10.27 1.71 0.96
CA LYS A 96 11.60 1.34 1.46
C LYS A 96 11.64 1.27 2.98
N ALA A 97 10.89 2.13 3.66
CA ALA A 97 10.73 2.05 5.12
C ALA A 97 10.02 0.77 5.57
N LEU A 98 8.91 0.41 4.91
CA LEU A 98 8.18 -0.83 5.18
C LEU A 98 9.07 -2.06 4.92
N TRP A 99 9.89 -2.01 3.87
CA TRP A 99 10.84 -3.08 3.55
C TRP A 99 11.79 -3.36 4.71
N HIS A 100 12.38 -2.32 5.29
CA HIS A 100 13.27 -2.46 6.44
C HIS A 100 12.54 -2.98 7.70
N TYR A 101 11.30 -2.53 7.96
CA TYR A 101 10.51 -3.08 9.07
C TYR A 101 10.11 -4.54 8.88
N LEU A 102 9.88 -4.99 7.64
CA LEU A 102 9.55 -6.38 7.36
C LEU A 102 10.73 -7.34 7.62
N GLN A 103 11.97 -6.90 7.36
CA GLN A 103 13.17 -7.70 7.61
C GLN A 103 13.34 -8.09 9.08
N ILE A 104 12.84 -7.26 10.00
CA ILE A 104 12.99 -7.43 11.44
C ILE A 104 11.70 -7.90 12.13
N ALA A 105 10.57 -7.96 11.42
CA ALA A 105 9.27 -8.26 12.01
C ALA A 105 9.20 -9.65 12.67
N ASP A 106 9.91 -10.62 12.12
CA ASP A 106 9.93 -12.02 12.60
C ASP A 106 10.86 -12.23 13.81
N GLN A 107 11.70 -11.24 14.14
CA GLN A 107 12.60 -11.30 15.29
C GLN A 107 11.84 -11.02 16.60
N PRO A 108 12.29 -11.57 17.74
CA PRO A 108 11.63 -11.38 19.04
C PRO A 108 11.58 -9.89 19.45
N GLU A 109 12.63 -9.12 19.15
CA GLU A 109 12.72 -7.68 19.42
C GLU A 109 12.04 -6.80 18.34
N GLY A 110 11.50 -7.41 17.28
CA GLY A 110 10.80 -6.74 16.18
C GLY A 110 9.36 -6.28 16.47
N TRP A 111 8.97 -6.19 17.75
CA TRP A 111 7.59 -5.88 18.13
C TRP A 111 7.17 -4.47 17.67
N LEU A 112 8.08 -3.49 17.71
CA LEU A 112 7.80 -2.13 17.22
C LEU A 112 7.56 -2.16 15.71
N ALA A 113 8.40 -2.86 14.95
CA ALA A 113 8.22 -3.04 13.51
C ALA A 113 6.85 -3.64 13.16
N ARG A 114 6.38 -4.66 13.89
CA ARG A 114 5.03 -5.23 13.71
C ARG A 114 3.92 -4.21 13.97
N SER A 115 4.07 -3.39 15.01
CA SER A 115 3.11 -2.34 15.36
C SER A 115 3.09 -1.22 14.32
N LEU A 116 4.26 -0.83 13.80
CA LEU A 116 4.42 0.18 12.78
C LEU A 116 3.84 -0.32 11.45
N ILE A 117 4.12 -1.55 11.03
CA ILE A 117 3.49 -2.18 9.86
C ILE A 117 1.95 -2.14 9.98
N LYS A 118 1.40 -2.41 11.16
CA LYS A 118 -0.06 -2.30 11.41
C LYS A 118 -0.58 -0.86 11.32
N LYS A 119 0.22 0.13 11.72
CA LYS A 119 -0.09 1.57 11.60
C LYS A 119 -0.05 2.03 10.13
N PHE A 120 0.99 1.63 9.38
CA PHE A 120 1.10 1.84 7.92
C PHE A 120 -0.05 1.21 7.13
N ARG A 121 -0.59 0.06 7.57
CA ARG A 121 -1.78 -0.54 6.97
C ARG A 121 -3.04 0.34 7.04
N LYS A 122 -3.12 1.25 8.02
CA LYS A 122 -4.29 2.11 8.25
C LYS A 122 -4.08 3.54 7.73
N VAL A 123 -2.85 4.02 7.72
CA VAL A 123 -2.51 5.41 7.41
C VAL A 123 -1.74 5.45 6.10
N LYS A 124 -2.37 6.01 5.05
CA LYS A 124 -1.80 6.08 3.69
C LYS A 124 -0.68 7.13 3.54
N GLU A 125 -0.60 8.11 4.44
CA GLU A 125 0.41 9.17 4.42
C GLU A 125 0.87 9.51 5.84
N ILE A 126 2.18 9.50 6.09
CA ILE A 126 2.75 10.01 7.34
C ILE A 126 3.08 11.48 7.16
N THR A 127 2.38 12.33 7.91
CA THR A 127 2.73 13.74 8.04
C THR A 127 3.89 13.88 9.03
N ASN A 128 4.99 14.49 8.58
CA ASN A 128 6.13 14.93 9.40
C ASN A 128 6.87 13.85 10.22
N PRO A 129 7.52 12.86 9.57
CA PRO A 129 8.31 11.83 10.24
C PRO A 129 9.52 12.37 11.03
N ALA A 130 10.02 13.57 10.69
CA ALA A 130 11.14 14.22 11.37
C ALA A 130 10.84 14.65 12.82
N PHE A 131 9.58 14.99 13.13
CA PHE A 131 9.18 15.42 14.48
C PHE A 131 8.83 14.26 15.42
N HIS A 132 8.84 13.03 14.91
CA HIS A 132 8.44 11.82 15.61
C HIS A 132 9.53 10.74 15.58
N ALA A 133 10.82 11.11 15.53
CA ALA A 133 11.93 10.15 15.48
C ALA A 133 11.86 9.08 16.60
N ALA A 134 11.39 9.45 17.78
CA ALA A 134 11.17 8.55 18.93
C ALA A 134 10.11 7.45 18.68
N ASP A 135 9.17 7.65 17.74
CA ASP A 135 8.14 6.66 17.41
C ASP A 135 8.67 5.56 16.46
N TYR A 136 9.83 5.79 15.83
CA TYR A 136 10.34 4.96 14.73
C TYR A 136 11.71 4.32 15.02
N VAL A 137 12.42 4.79 16.03
CA VAL A 137 13.76 4.32 16.42
C VAL A 137 13.70 3.63 17.78
N VAL A 138 14.31 2.44 17.89
CA VAL A 138 14.29 1.61 19.11
C VAL A 138 15.63 1.71 19.84
N LEU A 139 15.62 2.00 21.13
CA LEU A 139 16.81 1.85 21.96
C LEU A 139 16.94 0.41 22.47
N PRO A 140 18.16 -0.16 22.54
CA PRO A 140 18.36 -1.51 23.06
C PRO A 140 17.87 -1.65 24.51
N ALA A 141 17.10 -2.71 24.77
CA ALA A 141 16.46 -2.95 26.06
C ALA A 141 17.46 -3.38 27.15
N THR A 142 18.52 -4.11 26.76
CA THR A 142 19.58 -4.56 27.67
C THR A 142 20.94 -4.08 27.18
N LEU A 143 21.36 -2.91 27.67
CA LEU A 143 22.78 -2.61 27.80
C LEU A 143 23.25 -3.19 29.14
N PRO A 144 24.49 -3.72 29.28
CA PRO A 144 24.93 -4.42 30.48
C PRO A 144 24.66 -3.58 31.74
N PRO A 145 24.16 -4.19 32.82
CA PRO A 145 23.39 -3.50 33.85
C PRO A 145 24.23 -2.44 34.58
N PRO A 146 23.79 -1.17 34.64
CA PRO A 146 24.21 -0.28 35.71
C PRO A 146 23.53 -0.72 37.02
N LYS A 147 24.34 -0.92 38.07
CA LYS A 147 23.83 -1.06 39.44
C LYS A 147 23.01 0.19 39.78
N ARG A 148 21.73 -0.01 40.12
CA ARG A 148 20.85 1.01 40.70
C ARG A 148 21.54 1.74 41.86
N PRO A 149 21.24 3.03 42.00
CA PRO A 149 20.62 3.49 43.24
C PRO A 149 19.22 4.07 43.01
N LEU A 150 18.45 4.01 44.10
CA LEU A 150 17.03 4.35 44.29
C LEU A 150 16.71 5.85 44.11
N PRO A 151 15.41 6.22 43.96
CA PRO A 151 14.96 7.50 43.42
C PRO A 151 14.89 8.60 44.49
N ALA A 152 15.03 9.86 44.05
CA ALA A 152 14.70 11.03 44.86
C ALA A 152 13.78 11.99 44.08
N LYS A 153 12.50 11.97 44.50
CA LYS A 153 11.55 13.08 44.64
C LYS A 153 11.42 14.13 43.52
N SER A 154 10.22 14.16 42.93
CA SER A 154 9.59 15.32 42.28
C SER A 154 9.60 16.57 43.18
N PRO A 155 9.48 17.78 42.60
CA PRO A 155 8.15 18.39 42.50
C PRO A 155 7.87 19.19 41.21
N LEU A 156 6.58 19.25 40.85
CA LEU A 156 5.93 20.21 39.93
C LEU A 156 5.20 21.28 40.77
N PRO A 157 4.58 22.34 40.20
CA PRO A 157 4.85 23.11 38.98
C PRO A 157 4.87 24.64 39.23
N ALA A 158 5.32 25.44 38.26
CA ALA A 158 5.10 26.89 38.25
C ALA A 158 4.22 27.29 37.05
N ILE A 159 3.27 28.19 37.32
CA ILE A 159 2.11 28.57 36.50
C ILE A 159 2.40 29.90 35.79
N LEU A 160 1.73 30.08 34.62
CA LEU A 160 1.31 31.32 33.92
C LEU A 160 2.24 31.90 32.83
N PRO A 161 1.71 32.67 31.83
CA PRO A 161 0.29 32.97 31.54
C PRO A 161 -0.15 32.68 30.08
N GLN A 162 -1.47 32.63 29.93
CA GLN A 162 -2.23 32.73 28.69
C GLN A 162 -1.88 33.99 27.89
N LYS A 163 -1.81 33.87 26.56
CA LYS A 163 -1.95 35.00 25.65
C LYS A 163 -3.01 34.70 24.58
N GLU A 164 -4.11 35.40 24.78
CA GLU A 164 -5.06 35.98 23.81
C GLU A 164 -5.39 35.22 22.52
N SER A 165 -6.64 34.76 22.50
CA SER A 165 -7.42 34.45 21.32
C SER A 165 -7.67 35.68 20.45
N THR A 166 -7.07 35.72 19.25
CA THR A 166 -7.55 36.58 18.15
C THR A 166 -8.52 35.79 17.28
N GLY A 167 -9.80 36.08 17.45
CA GLY A 167 -10.88 35.56 16.61
C GLY A 167 -10.76 36.08 15.18
N TRP A 168 -10.97 35.20 14.21
CA TRP A 168 -11.11 35.56 12.81
C TRP A 168 -12.47 36.24 12.60
N GLN A 169 -12.46 37.56 12.60
CA GLN A 169 -13.63 38.37 12.27
C GLN A 169 -13.88 38.38 10.76
N TYR A 170 -15.14 38.17 10.40
CA TYR A 170 -15.68 38.20 9.05
C TYR A 170 -15.32 39.48 8.30
N ALA A 171 -14.62 39.34 7.17
CA ALA A 171 -14.42 40.43 6.22
C ALA A 171 -15.70 40.68 5.41
N LYS A 172 -16.16 41.94 5.40
CA LYS A 172 -17.27 42.45 4.58
C LYS A 172 -17.05 42.11 3.09
N PRO A 173 -18.06 41.66 2.35
CA PRO A 173 -17.92 41.40 0.92
C PRO A 173 -17.70 42.73 0.16
N ARG A 174 -16.58 42.83 -0.56
CA ARG A 174 -16.34 43.87 -1.56
C ARG A 174 -17.36 43.71 -2.69
N GLN A 175 -18.20 44.71 -2.89
CA GLN A 175 -19.06 44.80 -4.06
C GLN A 175 -18.20 44.99 -5.31
N LEU A 176 -18.05 43.92 -6.10
CA LEU A 176 -17.52 43.98 -7.46
C LEU A 176 -18.57 44.65 -8.34
N LYS A 177 -18.31 45.90 -8.74
CA LYS A 177 -19.06 46.55 -9.83
C LYS A 177 -18.73 45.80 -11.13
N LEU A 178 -19.70 45.06 -11.65
CA LEU A 178 -19.65 44.48 -12.99
C LEU A 178 -19.49 45.61 -14.02
N PRO A 179 -18.49 45.55 -14.92
CA PRO A 179 -18.40 46.50 -16.01
C PRO A 179 -19.56 46.25 -16.99
N GLN A 180 -20.32 47.30 -17.28
CA GLN A 180 -21.31 47.30 -18.35
C GLN A 180 -20.62 47.02 -19.69
N ILE A 181 -20.82 45.82 -20.21
CA ILE A 181 -20.37 45.44 -21.56
C ILE A 181 -21.26 46.18 -22.55
N ARG A 182 -20.69 47.21 -23.19
CA ARG A 182 -21.27 47.79 -24.41
C ARG A 182 -21.16 46.73 -25.52
N LEU A 183 -22.31 46.27 -26.02
CA LEU A 183 -22.41 45.42 -27.21
C LEU A 183 -21.84 46.17 -28.42
N ALA A 184 -20.54 45.99 -28.67
CA ALA A 184 -19.90 46.43 -29.89
C ALA A 184 -20.30 45.49 -31.03
N ALA A 185 -20.59 46.10 -32.18
CA ALA A 185 -20.95 45.48 -33.44
C ALA A 185 -20.27 44.12 -33.69
N PHE A 186 -21.10 43.15 -34.10
CA PHE A 186 -20.75 41.79 -34.42
C PHE A 186 -19.66 41.73 -35.50
N SER A 187 -18.41 41.52 -35.08
CA SER A 187 -17.29 41.37 -36.01
C SER A 187 -17.06 39.89 -36.29
N TRP A 188 -17.24 39.50 -37.55
CA TRP A 188 -17.06 38.12 -38.05
C TRP A 188 -15.66 37.55 -37.73
N TRP A 189 -14.65 38.43 -37.63
CA TRP A 189 -13.30 38.07 -37.22
C TRP A 189 -13.21 37.48 -35.80
N ARG A 190 -13.99 38.01 -34.82
CA ARG A 190 -14.01 37.46 -33.45
C ARG A 190 -14.66 36.08 -33.39
N LEU A 191 -15.64 35.82 -34.26
CA LEU A 191 -16.28 34.51 -34.38
C LEU A 191 -15.31 33.47 -34.97
N MET A 192 -14.51 33.86 -35.96
CA MET A 192 -13.48 32.99 -36.53
C MET A 192 -12.36 32.67 -35.53
N ILE A 193 -11.92 33.65 -34.73
CA ILE A 193 -10.94 33.40 -33.65
C ILE A 193 -11.54 32.46 -32.59
N ALA A 194 -12.79 32.67 -32.18
CA ALA A 194 -13.45 31.81 -31.20
C ALA A 194 -13.60 30.37 -31.71
N LEU A 195 -13.94 30.19 -33.00
CA LEU A 195 -14.00 28.86 -33.65
C LEU A 195 -12.62 28.19 -33.73
N ALA A 196 -11.57 28.93 -34.06
CA ALA A 196 -10.20 28.41 -34.06
C ALA A 196 -9.73 28.03 -32.65
N PHE A 197 -10.09 28.82 -31.63
CA PHE A 197 -9.78 28.48 -30.25
C PHE A 197 -10.54 27.23 -29.79
N MET A 198 -11.81 27.08 -30.18
CA MET A 198 -12.61 25.89 -29.89
C MET A 198 -12.08 24.63 -30.61
N SER A 199 -11.56 24.76 -31.83
CA SER A 199 -10.97 23.61 -32.53
C SER A 199 -9.66 23.17 -31.88
N VAL A 200 -8.80 24.11 -31.47
CA VAL A 200 -7.55 23.81 -30.73
C VAL A 200 -7.85 23.25 -29.33
N ALA A 201 -8.87 23.78 -28.65
CA ALA A 201 -9.29 23.27 -27.34
C ALA A 201 -9.87 21.85 -27.43
N THR A 202 -10.68 21.57 -28.46
CA THR A 202 -11.23 20.22 -28.67
C THR A 202 -10.15 19.22 -29.08
N THR A 203 -9.24 19.57 -29.99
CA THR A 203 -8.08 18.72 -30.32
C THR A 203 -7.15 18.52 -29.12
N GLY A 204 -6.88 19.57 -28.35
CA GLY A 204 -6.11 19.49 -27.11
C GLY A 204 -6.75 18.59 -26.06
N TYR A 205 -8.07 18.70 -25.87
CA TYR A 205 -8.83 17.83 -24.97
C TYR A 205 -8.85 16.37 -25.44
N PHE A 206 -9.07 16.12 -26.74
CA PHE A 206 -9.02 14.76 -27.29
C PHE A 206 -7.62 14.16 -27.25
N TYR A 207 -6.57 14.96 -27.51
CA TYR A 207 -5.18 14.52 -27.40
C TYR A 207 -4.79 14.25 -25.95
N HIS A 208 -5.18 15.11 -25.01
CA HIS A 208 -5.00 14.87 -23.59
C HIS A 208 -5.74 13.59 -23.17
N ARG A 209 -7.01 13.43 -23.53
CA ARG A 209 -7.80 12.23 -23.25
C ARG A 209 -7.19 10.96 -23.88
N TYR A 210 -6.68 11.04 -25.09
CA TYR A 210 -6.00 9.94 -25.77
C TYR A 210 -4.69 9.57 -25.08
N ARG A 211 -3.92 10.58 -24.61
CA ARG A 211 -2.69 10.38 -23.84
C ARG A 211 -2.97 9.84 -22.44
N SER A 212 -4.01 10.34 -21.76
CA SER A 212 -4.49 9.81 -20.48
C SER A 212 -4.98 8.36 -20.62
N ALA A 213 -5.64 8.02 -21.72
CA ALA A 213 -6.07 6.64 -22.01
C ALA A 213 -4.92 5.69 -22.32
N ARG A 214 -3.77 6.20 -22.80
CA ARG A 214 -2.53 5.42 -22.97
C ARG A 214 -1.65 5.37 -21.71
N ALA A 215 -1.83 6.28 -20.76
CA ALA A 215 -0.92 6.45 -19.63
C ALA A 215 -1.48 5.83 -18.35
N ALA A 216 -1.51 4.49 -18.32
CA ALA A 216 -1.25 3.71 -17.12
C ALA A 216 -0.88 2.30 -17.57
N GLU A 217 0.27 2.13 -18.23
CA GLU A 217 0.93 0.83 -18.13
C GLU A 217 1.06 0.56 -16.62
N PRO A 218 0.51 -0.56 -16.11
CA PRO A 218 0.59 -0.85 -14.69
C PRO A 218 2.07 -0.82 -14.33
N GLN A 219 2.50 0.16 -13.53
CA GLN A 219 3.86 0.21 -13.01
C GLN A 219 4.00 -1.01 -12.09
N VAL A 220 4.45 -2.11 -12.67
CA VAL A 220 4.65 -3.37 -11.95
C VAL A 220 5.83 -3.15 -11.00
N PRO A 221 5.62 -3.17 -9.68
CA PRO A 221 6.71 -2.99 -8.75
C PRO A 221 7.76 -4.08 -8.98
N GLN A 222 9.05 -3.72 -8.97
CA GLN A 222 10.17 -4.67 -9.12
C GLN A 222 10.38 -5.49 -7.84
N LEU A 223 9.33 -6.14 -7.34
CA LEU A 223 9.40 -6.99 -6.16
C LEU A 223 9.99 -8.34 -6.55
N GLN A 224 11.15 -8.72 -6.02
CA GLN A 224 11.68 -10.08 -6.18
C GLN A 224 11.35 -10.92 -4.94
N VAL A 225 10.89 -12.15 -5.16
CA VAL A 225 10.61 -13.12 -4.09
C VAL A 225 11.75 -14.13 -3.95
N ALA A 226 12.70 -14.12 -4.90
CA ALA A 226 13.81 -15.05 -5.00
C ALA A 226 14.53 -15.23 -3.65
N ASP A 227 14.89 -14.17 -2.94
CA ASP A 227 15.68 -14.26 -1.71
C ASP A 227 14.89 -14.76 -0.49
N SER A 228 13.55 -14.68 -0.52
CA SER A 228 12.67 -14.96 0.63
C SER A 228 11.86 -16.26 0.49
N ALA A 229 11.74 -16.80 -0.73
CA ALA A 229 10.83 -17.92 -0.99
C ALA A 229 11.22 -19.19 -0.23
N ALA A 230 10.35 -19.67 0.65
CA ALA A 230 10.50 -20.97 1.30
C ALA A 230 9.15 -21.70 1.38
N VAL A 231 9.22 -23.03 1.37
CA VAL A 231 8.05 -23.89 1.55
C VAL A 231 7.95 -24.23 3.04
N MET A 232 6.86 -23.81 3.68
CA MET A 232 6.64 -24.08 5.10
C MET A 232 5.92 -25.42 5.29
N PRO A 233 6.22 -26.14 6.39
CA PRO A 233 5.44 -27.31 6.79
C PRO A 233 3.99 -26.88 7.09
N VAL A 234 3.04 -27.67 6.62
CA VAL A 234 1.60 -27.36 6.78
C VAL A 234 1.16 -27.71 8.18
N VAL A 235 1.01 -26.69 9.04
CA VAL A 235 0.50 -26.85 10.41
C VAL A 235 -1.03 -27.05 10.44
N ASP A 236 -1.76 -26.31 9.60
CA ASP A 236 -3.23 -26.38 9.49
C ASP A 236 -3.68 -26.65 8.04
N PRO A 237 -4.13 -27.87 7.69
CA PRO A 237 -4.51 -28.20 6.32
C PRO A 237 -5.80 -27.49 5.85
N ALA A 238 -6.68 -27.08 6.77
CA ALA A 238 -7.94 -26.41 6.45
C ALA A 238 -7.78 -24.93 6.02
N LYS A 239 -6.64 -24.30 6.36
CA LYS A 239 -6.35 -22.90 6.03
C LYS A 239 -5.60 -22.72 4.71
N ILE A 240 -5.05 -23.81 4.17
CA ILE A 240 -4.20 -23.82 2.99
C ILE A 240 -5.00 -24.39 1.81
N LEU A 241 -5.26 -23.54 0.82
CA LEU A 241 -5.96 -23.92 -0.41
C LEU A 241 -5.01 -24.60 -1.42
N TYR A 242 -3.72 -24.27 -1.39
CA TYR A 242 -2.74 -24.81 -2.34
C TYR A 242 -1.42 -25.25 -1.69
N ARG A 243 -0.84 -26.36 -2.16
CA ARG A 243 0.43 -26.88 -1.63
C ARG A 243 1.51 -26.87 -2.71
N TYR A 244 2.51 -26.02 -2.51
CA TYR A 244 3.76 -26.05 -3.27
C TYR A 244 4.68 -27.15 -2.74
N LYS A 245 5.30 -27.87 -3.68
CA LYS A 245 6.31 -28.91 -3.39
C LYS A 245 7.73 -28.36 -3.36
N THR A 246 8.00 -27.31 -4.15
CA THR A 246 9.34 -26.74 -4.32
C THR A 246 9.30 -25.22 -4.21
N ARG A 247 10.42 -24.64 -3.78
CA ARG A 247 10.66 -23.18 -3.76
C ARG A 247 10.56 -22.58 -5.17
N GLU A 248 11.09 -23.28 -6.16
CA GLU A 248 11.09 -22.83 -7.56
C GLU A 248 9.67 -22.63 -8.11
N ALA A 249 8.73 -23.48 -7.71
CA ALA A 249 7.33 -23.35 -8.14
C ALA A 249 6.67 -22.08 -7.58
N ILE A 250 7.04 -21.66 -6.36
CA ILE A 250 6.59 -20.41 -5.74
C ILE A 250 7.12 -19.21 -6.53
N ILE A 251 8.42 -19.20 -6.82
CA ILE A 251 9.08 -18.13 -7.57
C ILE A 251 8.48 -18.04 -8.98
N ALA A 252 8.33 -19.18 -9.66
CA ALA A 252 7.76 -19.25 -11.00
C ALA A 252 6.33 -18.71 -11.07
N ASP A 253 5.47 -19.04 -10.09
CA ASP A 253 4.10 -18.51 -10.06
C ASP A 253 4.07 -17.00 -9.79
N PHE A 254 4.99 -16.49 -8.95
CA PHE A 254 5.09 -15.05 -8.70
C PHE A 254 5.58 -14.29 -9.93
N ASP A 255 6.58 -14.80 -10.64
CA ASP A 255 7.09 -14.16 -11.86
C ASP A 255 6.10 -14.28 -13.02
N ARG A 256 5.35 -15.39 -13.12
CA ARG A 256 4.20 -15.49 -14.03
C ARG A 256 3.12 -14.47 -13.71
N ALA A 257 2.83 -14.21 -12.43
CA ALA A 257 1.87 -13.18 -12.05
C ALA A 257 2.32 -11.79 -12.54
N LYS A 258 3.61 -11.45 -12.42
CA LYS A 258 4.15 -10.20 -12.99
C LYS A 258 4.04 -10.14 -14.51
N ALA A 259 4.39 -11.23 -15.20
CA ALA A 259 4.32 -11.30 -16.65
C ALA A 259 2.87 -11.12 -17.14
N ASN A 260 1.91 -11.75 -16.45
CA ASN A 260 0.48 -11.61 -16.74
C ASN A 260 -0.02 -10.19 -16.46
N LEU A 261 0.47 -9.53 -15.41
CA LEU A 261 0.11 -8.13 -15.14
C LEU A 261 0.61 -7.20 -16.25
N LYS A 262 1.85 -7.38 -16.73
CA LYS A 262 2.37 -6.64 -17.91
C LYS A 262 1.53 -6.88 -19.17
N ALA A 263 0.96 -8.07 -19.32
CA ALA A 263 0.07 -8.42 -20.42
C ALA A 263 -1.41 -8.00 -20.20
N ASN A 264 -1.70 -7.21 -19.16
CA ASN A 264 -3.06 -6.83 -18.73
C ASN A 264 -4.02 -8.01 -18.43
N LYS A 265 -3.48 -9.19 -18.11
CA LYS A 265 -4.25 -10.38 -17.72
C LYS A 265 -4.56 -10.36 -16.22
N VAL A 266 -5.55 -9.54 -15.86
CA VAL A 266 -5.89 -9.22 -14.47
C VAL A 266 -6.39 -10.41 -13.67
N ASN A 267 -7.23 -11.28 -14.26
CA ASN A 267 -7.80 -12.42 -13.55
C ASN A 267 -6.76 -13.51 -13.31
N GLN A 268 -5.94 -13.81 -14.31
CA GLN A 268 -4.83 -14.77 -14.17
C GLN A 268 -3.83 -14.30 -13.11
N THR A 269 -3.54 -13.00 -13.08
CA THR A 269 -2.68 -12.40 -12.06
C THR A 269 -3.28 -12.55 -10.66
N ARG A 270 -4.56 -12.19 -10.48
CA ARG A 270 -5.26 -12.34 -9.19
C ARG A 270 -5.30 -13.79 -8.72
N TYR A 271 -5.59 -14.72 -9.62
CA TYR A 271 -5.62 -16.15 -9.32
C TYR A 271 -4.27 -16.67 -8.80
N LEU A 272 -3.17 -16.35 -9.48
CA LEU A 272 -1.83 -16.79 -9.07
C LEU A 272 -1.42 -16.18 -7.71
N LEU A 273 -1.72 -14.91 -7.48
CA LEU A 273 -1.39 -14.25 -6.22
C LEU A 273 -2.25 -14.73 -5.05
N LEU A 274 -3.54 -14.99 -5.27
CA LEU A 274 -4.42 -15.58 -4.27
C LEU A 274 -4.02 -17.03 -3.96
N ARG A 275 -3.59 -17.77 -4.98
CA ARG A 275 -3.01 -19.11 -4.79
C ARG A 275 -1.77 -19.04 -3.90
N LEU A 276 -0.84 -18.12 -4.16
CA LEU A 276 0.33 -17.90 -3.30
C LEU A 276 -0.07 -17.48 -1.87
N LEU A 277 -1.02 -16.56 -1.74
CA LEU A 277 -1.51 -16.06 -0.45
C LEU A 277 -2.10 -17.17 0.43
N HIS A 278 -2.85 -18.08 -0.19
CA HIS A 278 -3.52 -19.19 0.48
C HIS A 278 -2.73 -20.50 0.37
N SER A 279 -1.42 -20.42 0.10
CA SER A 279 -0.58 -21.62 -0.03
C SER A 279 0.18 -21.98 1.26
N ASN A 280 1.11 -22.92 1.17
CA ASN A 280 2.14 -23.21 2.16
C ASN A 280 3.45 -22.41 1.96
N ALA A 281 3.45 -21.36 1.14
CA ALA A 281 4.60 -20.45 1.04
C ALA A 281 4.90 -19.77 2.40
N ASP A 282 6.13 -19.29 2.56
CA ASP A 282 6.57 -18.50 3.70
C ASP A 282 5.76 -17.22 3.88
N PHE A 283 5.79 -16.69 5.10
CA PHE A 283 5.02 -15.49 5.46
C PHE A 283 5.38 -14.28 4.58
N GLN A 284 6.67 -14.09 4.26
CA GLN A 284 7.12 -12.97 3.46
C GLN A 284 6.57 -13.05 2.03
N THR A 285 6.60 -14.22 1.40
CA THR A 285 5.99 -14.44 0.08
C THR A 285 4.50 -14.17 0.07
N ARG A 286 3.77 -14.59 1.12
CA ARG A 286 2.33 -14.32 1.24
C ARG A 286 2.02 -12.83 1.38
N GLU A 287 2.75 -12.12 2.23
CA GLU A 287 2.55 -10.69 2.41
C GLU A 287 2.96 -9.91 1.15
N LYS A 288 4.06 -10.29 0.48
CA LYS A 288 4.44 -9.73 -0.83
C LYS A 288 3.33 -9.92 -1.87
N SER A 289 2.74 -11.11 -1.93
CA SER A 289 1.63 -11.41 -2.83
C SER A 289 0.39 -10.58 -2.49
N ARG A 290 0.07 -10.41 -1.19
CA ARG A 290 -1.04 -9.57 -0.74
C ARG A 290 -0.87 -8.11 -1.13
N LEU A 291 0.34 -7.55 -0.96
CA LEU A 291 0.65 -6.20 -1.41
C LEU A 291 0.43 -6.08 -2.92
N PHE A 292 0.93 -7.04 -3.69
CA PHE A 292 0.81 -7.06 -5.14
C PHE A 292 -0.65 -7.06 -5.63
N VAL A 293 -1.55 -7.78 -4.94
CA VAL A 293 -2.98 -7.77 -5.25
C VAL A 293 -3.58 -6.37 -5.15
N GLY A 294 -3.14 -5.56 -4.19
CA GLY A 294 -3.59 -4.18 -4.01
C GLY A 294 -3.18 -3.23 -5.14
N PHE A 295 -2.12 -3.57 -5.89
CA PHE A 295 -1.64 -2.77 -7.02
C PHE A 295 -2.28 -3.15 -8.36
N ILE A 296 -3.13 -4.17 -8.39
CA ILE A 296 -3.80 -4.60 -9.63
C ILE A 296 -4.87 -3.57 -9.98
N PRO A 297 -4.71 -2.79 -11.07
CA PRO A 297 -5.72 -1.84 -11.48
C PRO A 297 -7.01 -2.58 -11.85
N GLU A 298 -8.13 -1.91 -11.64
CA GLU A 298 -9.41 -2.37 -12.17
C GLU A 298 -9.49 -1.91 -13.63
N PRO A 299 -9.41 -2.83 -14.61
CA PRO A 299 -9.43 -2.44 -16.00
C PRO A 299 -10.81 -1.89 -16.37
N ASP A 300 -10.83 -0.84 -17.19
CA ASP A 300 -12.05 -0.44 -17.87
C ASP A 300 -12.52 -1.57 -18.80
N PHE A 301 -13.84 -1.70 -18.98
CA PHE A 301 -14.42 -2.73 -19.86
C PHE A 301 -13.79 -2.76 -21.26
N ALA A 302 -13.41 -1.60 -21.82
CA ALA A 302 -12.80 -1.51 -23.14
C ALA A 302 -11.38 -2.10 -23.21
N ALA A 303 -10.66 -2.14 -22.08
CA ALA A 303 -9.31 -2.69 -21.98
C ALA A 303 -9.28 -4.12 -21.43
N PHE A 304 -10.44 -4.66 -21.01
CA PHE A 304 -10.55 -6.00 -20.42
C PHE A 304 -10.49 -7.09 -21.50
N ASN A 305 -9.52 -8.00 -21.37
CA ASN A 305 -9.26 -9.08 -22.34
C ASN A 305 -9.14 -10.48 -21.73
N ASP A 306 -9.35 -10.62 -20.41
CA ASP A 306 -9.05 -11.83 -19.65
C ASP A 306 -10.31 -12.43 -19.04
N ASN A 307 -11.32 -12.73 -19.86
CA ASN A 307 -12.57 -13.33 -19.37
C ASN A 307 -12.38 -14.79 -18.96
N LEU A 308 -13.04 -15.20 -17.88
CA LEU A 308 -13.03 -16.57 -17.39
C LEU A 308 -14.24 -17.34 -17.93
N ARG A 309 -14.08 -18.66 -18.08
CA ARG A 309 -15.22 -19.55 -18.32
C ARG A 309 -16.03 -19.70 -17.03
N LEU A 310 -17.34 -19.87 -17.15
CA LEU A 310 -18.22 -20.02 -15.99
C LEU A 310 -17.92 -21.30 -15.22
N LYS A 311 -17.59 -22.39 -15.93
CA LYS A 311 -17.17 -23.66 -15.32
C LYS A 311 -15.99 -23.49 -14.37
N ASP A 312 -15.00 -22.69 -14.77
CA ASP A 312 -13.78 -22.46 -14.00
C ASP A 312 -14.08 -21.83 -12.63
N LEU A 313 -15.17 -21.03 -12.52
CA LEU A 313 -15.58 -20.40 -11.26
C LEU A 313 -16.00 -21.42 -10.18
N PHE A 314 -16.42 -22.62 -10.57
CA PHE A 314 -16.82 -23.69 -9.65
C PHE A 314 -15.64 -24.51 -9.14
N GLU A 315 -14.52 -24.57 -9.86
CA GLU A 315 -13.36 -25.39 -9.46
C GLU A 315 -12.67 -24.83 -8.22
N ASP A 316 -12.45 -23.51 -8.16
CA ASP A 316 -11.70 -22.85 -7.09
C ASP A 316 -12.38 -21.56 -6.60
N ILE A 317 -13.60 -21.69 -6.08
CA ILE A 317 -14.47 -20.56 -5.67
C ILE A 317 -13.71 -19.53 -4.81
N ARG A 318 -12.90 -20.00 -3.85
CA ARG A 318 -12.14 -19.12 -2.93
C ARG A 318 -10.98 -18.39 -3.61
N LEU A 319 -10.29 -19.02 -4.56
CA LEU A 319 -9.18 -18.41 -5.28
C LEU A 319 -9.65 -17.49 -6.41
N ARG A 320 -10.87 -17.71 -6.92
CA ARG A 320 -11.46 -16.90 -7.99
C ARG A 320 -12.36 -15.78 -7.48
N ARG A 321 -12.54 -15.66 -6.17
CA ARG A 321 -13.24 -14.52 -5.56
C ARG A 321 -12.62 -13.21 -6.03
N ASP A 322 -13.48 -12.25 -6.33
CA ASP A 322 -13.15 -10.93 -6.90
C ASP A 322 -12.53 -10.97 -8.31
N SER A 323 -12.64 -12.09 -9.04
CA SER A 323 -12.32 -12.12 -10.48
C SER A 323 -13.37 -11.33 -11.27
N LEU A 324 -12.94 -10.64 -12.31
CA LEU A 324 -13.79 -9.88 -13.21
C LEU A 324 -14.37 -10.81 -14.27
N VAL A 325 -15.67 -10.74 -14.48
CA VAL A 325 -16.37 -11.63 -15.42
C VAL A 325 -17.29 -10.81 -16.31
N VAL A 326 -17.35 -11.22 -17.58
CA VAL A 326 -18.33 -10.74 -18.54
C VAL A 326 -19.27 -11.90 -18.83
N ILE A 327 -20.54 -11.74 -18.46
CA ILE A 327 -21.54 -12.80 -18.58
C ILE A 327 -22.77 -12.23 -19.27
N GLY A 328 -23.22 -12.90 -20.34
CA GLY A 328 -24.45 -12.57 -21.06
C GLY A 328 -25.45 -13.73 -21.00
N GLY A 329 -26.73 -13.42 -20.91
CA GLY A 329 -27.77 -14.45 -20.87
C GLY A 329 -29.19 -13.91 -20.99
N GLU A 330 -30.15 -14.84 -20.88
CA GLU A 330 -31.58 -14.53 -20.94
C GLU A 330 -32.07 -14.07 -19.57
N LEU A 331 -32.59 -12.84 -19.51
CA LEU A 331 -33.13 -12.24 -18.29
C LEU A 331 -34.42 -12.95 -17.87
N ARG A 332 -34.42 -13.49 -16.65
CA ARG A 332 -35.61 -14.10 -16.04
C ARG A 332 -36.37 -13.07 -15.22
N ASP A 333 -35.66 -12.38 -14.33
CA ASP A 333 -36.28 -11.39 -13.44
C ASP A 333 -35.30 -10.26 -13.09
N ALA A 334 -35.84 -9.11 -12.71
CA ALA A 334 -35.09 -7.97 -12.23
C ALA A 334 -35.82 -7.39 -11.00
N ILE A 335 -35.27 -7.67 -9.82
CA ILE A 335 -35.88 -7.36 -8.53
C ILE A 335 -35.19 -6.13 -7.94
N ALA A 336 -35.96 -5.13 -7.49
CA ALA A 336 -35.40 -4.03 -6.71
C ALA A 336 -35.05 -4.52 -5.30
N GLU A 337 -33.77 -4.47 -4.93
CA GLU A 337 -33.27 -4.94 -3.64
C GLU A 337 -32.47 -3.82 -2.95
N GLY A 338 -33.03 -3.24 -1.90
CA GLY A 338 -32.39 -2.15 -1.15
C GLY A 338 -32.17 -0.88 -2.00
N LYS A 339 -30.90 -0.51 -2.20
CA LYS A 339 -30.45 0.65 -3.01
C LYS A 339 -29.89 0.21 -4.37
N GLY A 340 -30.48 -0.82 -4.96
CA GLY A 340 -29.97 -1.46 -6.16
C GLY A 340 -31.00 -2.35 -6.84
N MET A 341 -30.56 -2.95 -7.96
CA MET A 341 -31.34 -3.91 -8.74
C MET A 341 -30.58 -5.23 -8.80
N LEU A 342 -31.25 -6.31 -8.44
CA LEU A 342 -30.78 -7.68 -8.59
C LEU A 342 -31.33 -8.26 -9.91
N TYR A 343 -30.45 -8.54 -10.86
CA TYR A 343 -30.79 -9.22 -12.11
C TYR A 343 -30.59 -10.72 -11.94
N GLN A 344 -31.63 -11.50 -12.23
CA GLN A 344 -31.58 -12.95 -12.29
C GLN A 344 -31.69 -13.39 -13.74
N PHE A 345 -30.66 -14.06 -14.25
CA PHE A 345 -30.61 -14.48 -15.64
C PHE A 345 -29.90 -15.84 -15.79
N ILE A 346 -30.15 -16.49 -16.92
CA ILE A 346 -29.52 -17.77 -17.27
C ILE A 346 -28.54 -17.51 -18.41
N ALA A 347 -27.26 -17.81 -18.18
CA ALA A 347 -26.27 -17.85 -19.24
C ALA A 347 -26.12 -19.28 -19.73
N ASN A 348 -26.01 -19.44 -21.05
CA ASN A 348 -25.65 -20.70 -21.67
C ASN A 348 -24.22 -20.59 -22.17
N GLU A 349 -23.33 -21.44 -21.67
CA GLU A 349 -21.95 -21.54 -22.14
C GLU A 349 -21.68 -23.00 -22.52
N ASN A 350 -21.35 -23.24 -23.81
CA ASN A 350 -21.06 -24.57 -24.35
C ASN A 350 -22.15 -25.63 -24.12
N GLY A 351 -23.42 -25.23 -24.04
CA GLY A 351 -24.55 -26.14 -23.81
C GLY A 351 -24.86 -26.41 -22.34
N GLU A 352 -24.12 -25.81 -21.40
CA GLU A 352 -24.41 -25.86 -19.98
C GLU A 352 -25.12 -24.55 -19.53
N GLU A 353 -26.19 -24.69 -18.76
CA GLU A 353 -26.96 -23.57 -18.23
C GLU A 353 -26.49 -23.19 -16.83
N TYR A 354 -26.12 -21.91 -16.67
CA TYR A 354 -25.66 -21.34 -15.42
C TYR A 354 -26.63 -20.27 -14.93
N ARG A 355 -27.04 -20.36 -13.67
CA ARG A 355 -27.87 -19.35 -13.01
C ARG A 355 -26.99 -18.24 -12.47
N ILE A 356 -27.27 -17.00 -12.84
CA ILE A 356 -26.50 -15.83 -12.39
C ILE A 356 -27.40 -14.83 -11.67
N HIS A 357 -26.92 -14.39 -10.51
CA HIS A 357 -27.48 -13.32 -9.72
C HIS A 357 -26.51 -12.14 -9.77
N ALA A 358 -26.87 -11.08 -10.49
CA ALA A 358 -26.04 -9.89 -10.62
C ALA A 358 -26.66 -8.71 -9.86
N TYR A 359 -25.99 -8.24 -8.81
CA TYR A 359 -26.42 -7.07 -8.06
C TYR A 359 -25.80 -5.80 -8.63
N ARG A 360 -26.64 -4.84 -9.01
CA ARG A 360 -26.25 -3.52 -9.50
C ARG A 360 -26.61 -2.46 -8.46
N SER A 361 -25.63 -1.73 -7.95
CA SER A 361 -25.89 -0.54 -7.12
C SER A 361 -26.48 0.62 -7.95
N GLU A 362 -27.17 1.55 -7.31
CA GLU A 362 -27.70 2.78 -7.94
C GLU A 362 -26.63 3.64 -8.66
N ILE A 363 -25.37 3.55 -8.22
CA ILE A 363 -24.26 4.37 -8.75
C ILE A 363 -23.78 3.82 -10.11
N VAL A 364 -24.07 2.56 -10.40
CA VAL A 364 -23.60 1.87 -11.60
C VAL A 364 -24.52 2.16 -12.79
N LYS A 365 -23.93 2.61 -13.89
CA LYS A 365 -24.66 2.92 -15.14
C LYS A 365 -25.20 1.66 -15.79
N GLU A 366 -26.49 1.69 -16.14
CA GLU A 366 -27.14 0.73 -17.05
C GLU A 366 -27.27 1.36 -18.43
N GLU A 367 -26.85 0.62 -19.44
CA GLU A 367 -26.97 1.01 -20.84
C GLU A 367 -28.04 0.16 -21.51
N THR A 368 -29.08 0.81 -22.01
CA THR A 368 -30.15 0.15 -22.75
C THR A 368 -29.76 0.02 -24.22
N ARG A 369 -29.66 -1.20 -24.74
CA ARG A 369 -29.51 -1.50 -26.17
C ARG A 369 -30.89 -1.70 -26.79
N SER A 370 -31.03 -1.28 -28.04
CA SER A 370 -32.28 -1.44 -28.80
C SER A 370 -32.68 -2.93 -28.83
N GLU A 371 -33.92 -3.22 -28.43
CA GLU A 371 -34.47 -4.58 -28.36
C GLU A 371 -34.34 -5.30 -29.71
N THR A 372 -33.40 -6.23 -29.81
CA THR A 372 -33.39 -7.24 -30.87
C THR A 372 -34.30 -8.40 -30.47
N GLN A 373 -35.50 -8.42 -31.05
CA GLN A 373 -36.38 -9.58 -31.21
C GLN A 373 -36.69 -10.39 -29.93
N GLY A 374 -37.67 -9.96 -29.15
CA GLY A 374 -38.52 -10.81 -28.29
C GLY A 374 -37.88 -11.48 -27.07
N LYS A 375 -36.55 -11.57 -27.00
CA LYS A 375 -35.80 -12.11 -25.85
C LYS A 375 -35.14 -10.97 -25.10
N ARG A 376 -35.54 -10.77 -23.84
CA ARG A 376 -34.84 -9.86 -22.91
C ARG A 376 -33.48 -10.46 -22.60
N THR A 377 -32.43 -9.92 -23.19
CA THR A 377 -31.06 -10.34 -22.91
C THR A 377 -30.40 -9.33 -21.99
N VAL A 378 -29.52 -9.80 -21.11
CA VAL A 378 -28.72 -8.93 -20.25
C VAL A 378 -27.28 -9.39 -20.33
N GLN A 379 -26.38 -8.42 -20.41
CA GLN A 379 -24.95 -8.63 -20.29
C GLN A 379 -24.43 -7.85 -19.07
N VAL A 380 -23.63 -8.50 -18.25
CA VAL A 380 -23.07 -7.93 -17.03
C VAL A 380 -21.56 -8.03 -17.09
N TYR A 381 -20.90 -6.92 -16.79
CA TYR A 381 -19.49 -6.88 -16.42
C TYR A 381 -19.40 -6.61 -14.92
N GLY A 382 -18.77 -7.51 -14.16
CA GLY A 382 -18.76 -7.40 -12.71
C GLY A 382 -17.75 -8.30 -12.02
N ARG A 383 -17.73 -8.26 -10.69
CA ARG A 383 -16.86 -9.06 -9.83
C ARG A 383 -17.58 -10.29 -9.31
N PHE A 384 -17.01 -11.46 -9.52
CA PHE A 384 -17.49 -12.68 -8.91
C PHE A 384 -17.28 -12.64 -7.39
N LYS A 385 -18.34 -12.87 -6.62
CA LYS A 385 -18.29 -12.83 -5.15
C LYS A 385 -18.43 -14.20 -4.50
N GLY A 386 -18.98 -15.18 -5.22
CA GLY A 386 -19.16 -16.54 -4.75
C GLY A 386 -20.41 -17.18 -5.33
N LEU A 387 -20.80 -18.31 -4.75
CA LEU A 387 -22.03 -19.02 -5.10
C LEU A 387 -23.08 -18.77 -4.02
N VAL A 388 -24.33 -18.56 -4.42
CA VAL A 388 -25.44 -18.22 -3.52
C VAL A 388 -26.60 -19.20 -3.69
N GLY A 389 -27.24 -19.53 -2.57
CA GLY A 389 -28.39 -20.43 -2.50
C GLY A 389 -28.05 -21.91 -2.62
N ALA A 390 -29.04 -22.77 -2.39
CA ALA A 390 -28.91 -24.22 -2.48
C ALA A 390 -28.57 -24.71 -3.91
N GLN A 391 -28.93 -23.92 -4.92
CA GLN A 391 -28.70 -24.21 -6.34
C GLN A 391 -27.37 -23.66 -6.86
N GLN A 392 -26.52 -23.12 -5.98
CA GLN A 392 -25.18 -22.62 -6.31
C GLN A 392 -25.17 -21.61 -7.47
N ALA A 393 -26.08 -20.62 -7.45
CA ALA A 393 -26.11 -19.58 -8.46
C ALA A 393 -24.85 -18.68 -8.35
N ILE A 394 -24.29 -18.28 -9.49
CA ILE A 394 -23.12 -17.42 -9.56
C ILE A 394 -23.53 -16.02 -9.13
N TYR A 395 -22.93 -15.49 -8.05
CA TYR A 395 -23.19 -14.14 -7.57
C TYR A 395 -22.12 -13.17 -8.06
N VAL A 396 -22.58 -12.11 -8.74
CA VAL A 396 -21.74 -11.08 -9.35
C VAL A 396 -22.14 -9.70 -8.85
N GLU A 397 -21.17 -8.92 -8.39
CA GLU A 397 -21.35 -7.50 -8.14
C GLU A 397 -21.09 -6.74 -9.45
N ALA A 398 -22.15 -6.17 -10.03
CA ALA A 398 -22.09 -5.53 -11.34
C ALA A 398 -21.35 -4.19 -11.29
N LEU A 399 -20.39 -4.01 -12.20
CA LEU A 399 -19.70 -2.75 -12.47
C LEU A 399 -20.30 -2.03 -13.68
N ARG A 400 -20.90 -2.79 -14.61
CA ARG A 400 -21.66 -2.27 -15.75
C ARG A 400 -22.69 -3.30 -16.20
N VAL A 401 -23.86 -2.83 -16.62
CA VAL A 401 -24.96 -3.67 -17.11
C VAL A 401 -25.41 -3.14 -18.46
N TRP A 402 -25.58 -4.05 -19.43
CA TRP A 402 -26.24 -3.79 -20.70
C TRP A 402 -27.53 -4.59 -20.74
N ARG A 403 -28.63 -3.93 -21.10
CA ARG A 403 -29.96 -4.52 -21.15
C ARG A 403 -30.62 -4.27 -22.50
#